data_AF-A0A948SQ40-F1
#
_entry.id   AF-A0A948SQ40-F1
#
_cell.length_a   1.000
_cell.length_b   1.000
_cell.length_c   1.000
_cell.angle_alpha   90.00
_cell.angle_beta   90.00
_cell.angle_gamma   90.00
#
_symmetry.space_group_name_H-M   'P 1'
#
loop_
_entity.id
_entity.type
_entity.pdbx_description
1 polymer ?
#
loop_
_entity_poly.entity_id
_entity_poly.type
_entity_poly.pdbx_seq_one_letter_code
_entity_poly.pdbx_strand_id
1 'polypeptide(L)'
;MTTDAAPTFTINGSAVTLVPQAREPFSWLASQVYRHLHDGAPLPALLGMLAHEGLTTQSLPPQDARIQAILWTLWQLGLAGLKVEGEGADRKVTWERGRHPGINGTPVADCFSAEAIADGRAMAAALVVAGSRAMHINGTDVKVHINNLELVQAQAAEVAKRQADPGHDPCMAASRYVAELMNDGAGPEDLRLRAAIELAADLGVRALFVDTVNRQLRIAAFSREASLAAAFLQGVPAEQFPAVLSRADTLHKAAEDAGRKLAEQMTAAQRVAGGVAAAKAGTAAARPAPTANPVRRRRR
;
A
#
# COMPACT_ATOMS: atom_id res chain seq x y z
N MET A 1 -33.60 -8.77 -9.99
CA MET A 1 -32.76 -9.77 -9.30
C MET A 1 -32.23 -10.71 -10.35
N THR A 2 -31.10 -10.37 -10.97
CA THR A 2 -30.34 -11.33 -11.78
C THR A 2 -29.75 -12.34 -10.80
N THR A 3 -30.14 -13.61 -10.94
CA THR A 3 -29.50 -14.74 -10.27
C THR A 3 -28.09 -14.86 -10.81
N ASP A 4 -27.15 -14.10 -10.25
CA ASP A 4 -25.73 -14.36 -10.46
C ASP A 4 -25.42 -15.75 -9.91
N ALA A 5 -24.84 -16.59 -10.77
CA ALA A 5 -24.41 -17.92 -10.37
C ALA A 5 -23.45 -17.80 -9.18
N ALA A 6 -23.67 -18.59 -8.13
CA ALA A 6 -22.84 -18.56 -6.93
C ALA A 6 -21.36 -18.75 -7.31
N PRO A 7 -20.44 -17.88 -6.84
CA PRO A 7 -19.04 -17.95 -7.20
C PRO A 7 -18.47 -19.35 -6.90
N THR A 8 -17.59 -19.84 -7.76
CA THR A 8 -16.97 -21.15 -7.60
C THR A 8 -15.46 -21.01 -7.62
N PHE A 9 -14.79 -21.77 -6.76
CA PHE A 9 -13.33 -21.80 -6.66
C PHE A 9 -12.84 -23.26 -6.74
N THR A 10 -11.80 -23.51 -7.53
CA THR A 10 -11.24 -24.85 -7.73
C THR A 10 -10.02 -25.09 -6.85
N ILE A 11 -10.03 -26.12 -6.01
CA ILE A 11 -8.86 -26.53 -5.21
C ILE A 11 -8.51 -27.98 -5.50
N ASN A 12 -7.28 -28.25 -5.92
CA ASN A 12 -6.79 -29.59 -6.27
C ASN A 12 -7.74 -30.35 -7.23
N GLY A 13 -8.29 -29.64 -8.22
CA GLY A 13 -9.22 -30.18 -9.22
C GLY A 13 -10.68 -30.34 -8.75
N SER A 14 -10.98 -30.03 -7.49
CA SER A 14 -12.34 -30.05 -6.95
C SER A 14 -12.96 -28.65 -6.94
N ALA A 15 -14.13 -28.51 -7.56
CA ALA A 15 -14.88 -27.26 -7.56
C ALA A 15 -15.67 -27.09 -6.25
N VAL A 16 -15.54 -25.92 -5.63
CA VAL A 16 -16.23 -25.55 -4.40
C VAL A 16 -17.06 -24.31 -4.66
N THR A 17 -18.38 -24.42 -4.51
CA THR A 17 -19.28 -23.27 -4.53
C THR A 17 -19.08 -22.46 -3.25
N LEU A 18 -18.85 -21.16 -3.41
CA LEU A 18 -18.68 -20.21 -2.32
C LEU A 18 -20.05 -19.76 -1.82
N VAL A 19 -20.24 -19.86 -0.51
CA VAL A 19 -21.48 -19.43 0.16
C VAL A 19 -21.19 -18.30 1.13
N PRO A 20 -22.16 -17.40 1.41
CA PRO A 20 -22.02 -16.33 2.39
C PRO A 20 -21.43 -16.83 3.72
N GLN A 21 -20.51 -16.07 4.28
CA GLN A 21 -19.85 -16.40 5.55
C GLN A 21 -20.02 -15.27 6.56
N ALA A 22 -20.18 -15.67 7.83
CA ALA A 22 -20.17 -14.73 8.95
C ALA A 22 -18.77 -14.11 9.14
N ARG A 23 -18.64 -13.16 10.08
CA ARG A 23 -17.39 -12.41 10.31
C ARG A 23 -16.32 -13.24 11.04
N GLU A 24 -16.73 -14.18 11.87
CA GLU A 24 -15.87 -14.95 12.77
C GLU A 24 -14.83 -15.79 12.01
N PRO A 25 -15.18 -16.53 10.94
CA PRO A 25 -14.20 -17.26 10.13
C PRO A 25 -13.10 -16.37 9.52
N PHE A 26 -13.44 -15.15 9.08
CA PHE A 26 -12.43 -14.21 8.58
C PHE A 26 -11.55 -13.64 9.68
N SER A 27 -12.10 -13.44 10.87
CA SER A 27 -11.33 -13.00 12.04
C SER A 27 -10.32 -14.08 12.45
N TRP A 28 -10.75 -15.36 12.42
CA TRP A 28 -9.84 -16.49 12.55
C TRP A 28 -8.76 -16.48 11.46
N LEU A 29 -9.15 -16.31 10.19
CA LEU A 29 -8.20 -16.32 9.07
C LEU A 29 -7.17 -15.20 9.19
N ALA A 30 -7.59 -13.99 9.53
CA ALA A 30 -6.69 -12.86 9.77
C ALA A 30 -5.66 -13.22 10.85
N SER A 31 -6.08 -13.87 11.95
CA SER A 31 -5.15 -14.31 13.01
C SER A 31 -4.13 -15.37 12.55
N GLN A 32 -4.45 -16.20 11.55
CA GLN A 32 -3.51 -17.15 10.96
C GLN A 32 -2.56 -16.43 10.01
N VAL A 33 -3.12 -15.59 9.13
CA VAL A 33 -2.36 -14.85 8.12
C VAL A 33 -1.36 -13.89 8.76
N TYR A 34 -1.74 -13.18 9.82
CA TYR A 34 -0.86 -12.26 10.55
C TYR A 34 0.33 -12.97 11.22
N ARG A 35 0.15 -14.22 11.66
CA ARG A 35 1.26 -15.02 12.19
C ARG A 35 2.30 -15.39 11.15
N HIS A 36 1.96 -15.44 9.87
CA HIS A 36 2.84 -15.93 8.80
C HIS A 36 3.24 -14.86 7.79
N LEU A 37 2.70 -13.64 7.90
CA LEU A 37 2.98 -12.55 6.96
C LEU A 37 4.43 -12.04 6.99
N HIS A 38 5.15 -12.32 8.07
CA HIS A 38 6.57 -12.01 8.21
C HIS A 38 7.48 -13.02 7.48
N ASP A 39 6.97 -14.20 7.13
CA ASP A 39 7.74 -15.29 6.49
C ASP A 39 8.00 -15.03 4.99
N GLY A 40 7.53 -13.90 4.45
CA GLY A 40 7.82 -13.46 3.08
C GLY A 40 7.05 -14.21 1.98
N ALA A 41 6.36 -15.30 2.29
CA ALA A 41 5.53 -16.03 1.34
C ALA A 41 4.41 -15.13 0.76
N PRO A 42 4.13 -15.22 -0.55
CA PRO A 42 3.02 -14.47 -1.14
C PRO A 42 1.69 -14.96 -0.57
N LEU A 43 0.74 -14.04 -0.37
CA LEU A 43 -0.55 -14.33 0.27
C LEU A 43 -1.31 -15.52 -0.36
N PRO A 44 -1.39 -15.69 -1.70
CA PRO A 44 -2.00 -16.88 -2.29
C PRO A 44 -1.37 -18.21 -1.86
N ALA A 45 -0.03 -18.23 -1.70
CA ALA A 45 0.68 -19.44 -1.28
C ALA A 45 0.33 -19.79 0.17
N LEU A 46 0.37 -18.80 1.06
CA LEU A 46 0.00 -18.97 2.47
C LEU A 46 -1.44 -19.47 2.62
N LEU A 47 -2.39 -18.82 1.95
CA LEU A 47 -3.79 -19.20 1.95
C LEU A 47 -3.99 -20.60 1.36
N GLY A 48 -3.30 -20.93 0.27
CA GLY A 48 -3.32 -22.25 -0.34
C GLY A 48 -2.85 -23.36 0.62
N MET A 49 -1.75 -23.12 1.34
CA MET A 49 -1.26 -24.06 2.34
C MET A 49 -2.26 -24.25 3.49
N LEU A 50 -2.83 -23.17 4.02
CA LEU A 50 -3.84 -23.23 5.08
C LEU A 50 -5.10 -24.00 4.65
N ALA A 51 -5.60 -23.75 3.43
CA ALA A 51 -6.75 -24.48 2.88
C ALA A 51 -6.42 -25.96 2.72
N HIS A 52 -5.25 -26.28 2.16
CA HIS A 52 -4.85 -27.65 1.94
C HIS A 52 -4.69 -28.42 3.25
N GLU A 53 -4.04 -27.84 4.27
CA GLU A 53 -3.91 -28.46 5.60
C GLU A 53 -5.26 -28.69 6.27
N GLY A 54 -6.18 -27.72 6.18
CA GLY A 54 -7.53 -27.86 6.69
C GLY A 54 -8.27 -29.03 6.03
N LEU A 55 -8.14 -29.18 4.71
CA LEU A 55 -8.82 -30.26 3.97
C LEU A 55 -8.17 -31.63 4.17
N THR A 56 -6.83 -31.72 4.19
CA THR A 56 -6.14 -33.02 4.19
C THR A 56 -5.75 -33.48 5.59
N THR A 57 -5.14 -32.61 6.38
CA THR A 57 -4.62 -32.96 7.71
C THR A 57 -5.72 -32.89 8.78
N GLN A 58 -6.56 -31.85 8.73
CA GLN A 58 -7.66 -31.68 9.69
C GLN A 58 -8.97 -32.34 9.21
N SER A 59 -9.00 -32.84 7.98
CA SER A 59 -10.16 -33.50 7.35
C SER A 59 -11.45 -32.66 7.41
N LEU A 60 -11.31 -31.33 7.29
CA LEU A 60 -12.45 -30.42 7.25
C LEU A 60 -13.17 -30.55 5.90
N PRO A 61 -14.51 -30.49 5.87
CA PRO A 61 -15.24 -30.45 4.61
C PRO A 61 -14.98 -29.12 3.87
N PRO A 62 -15.07 -29.08 2.53
CA PRO A 62 -14.95 -27.83 1.77
C PRO A 62 -15.97 -26.74 2.13
N GLN A 63 -17.07 -27.12 2.78
CA GLN A 63 -18.12 -26.24 3.28
C GLN A 63 -17.81 -25.70 4.69
N ASP A 64 -16.75 -26.16 5.36
CA ASP A 64 -16.32 -25.59 6.65
C ASP A 64 -16.08 -24.08 6.48
N ALA A 65 -16.61 -23.31 7.43
CA ALA A 65 -16.60 -21.85 7.36
C ALA A 65 -15.18 -21.27 7.24
N ARG A 66 -14.17 -21.93 7.83
CA ARG A 66 -12.75 -21.54 7.74
C ARG A 66 -12.21 -21.76 6.33
N ILE A 67 -12.54 -22.89 5.71
CA ILE A 67 -12.18 -23.18 4.31
C ILE A 67 -12.84 -22.15 3.40
N GLN A 68 -14.14 -21.91 3.57
CA GLN A 68 -14.90 -20.93 2.80
C GLN A 68 -14.31 -19.52 2.93
N ALA A 69 -13.89 -19.08 4.12
CA ALA A 69 -13.23 -17.78 4.31
C ALA A 69 -11.91 -17.68 3.53
N ILE A 70 -11.10 -18.75 3.52
CA ILE A 70 -9.87 -18.81 2.74
C ILE A 70 -10.16 -18.71 1.24
N LEU A 71 -11.10 -19.52 0.74
CA LEU A 71 -11.44 -19.55 -0.68
C LEU A 71 -12.08 -18.23 -1.14
N TRP A 72 -12.90 -17.59 -0.31
CA TRP A 72 -13.40 -16.24 -0.55
C TRP A 72 -12.27 -15.21 -0.67
N THR A 73 -11.26 -15.30 0.19
CA THR A 73 -10.09 -14.39 0.15
C THR A 73 -9.26 -14.60 -1.11
N LEU A 74 -9.04 -15.85 -1.52
CA LEU A 74 -8.40 -16.19 -2.80
C LEU A 74 -9.23 -15.71 -3.99
N TRP A 75 -10.55 -15.85 -3.92
CA TRP A 75 -11.45 -15.34 -4.95
C TRP A 75 -11.37 -13.82 -5.05
N GLN A 76 -11.33 -13.09 -3.92
CA GLN A 76 -11.15 -11.62 -3.92
C GLN A 76 -9.79 -11.18 -4.47
N LEU A 77 -8.77 -12.03 -4.45
CA LEU A 77 -7.51 -11.78 -5.17
C LEU A 77 -7.65 -11.89 -6.71
N GLY A 78 -8.83 -12.26 -7.21
CA GLY A 78 -9.08 -12.51 -8.63
C GLY A 78 -8.59 -13.89 -9.07
N LEU A 79 -8.48 -14.85 -8.14
CA LEU A 79 -8.08 -16.23 -8.44
C LEU A 79 -9.32 -17.11 -8.57
N ALA A 80 -9.28 -18.05 -9.51
CA ALA A 80 -10.36 -19.04 -9.71
C ALA A 80 -9.94 -20.44 -9.28
N GLY A 81 -8.64 -20.69 -9.11
CA GLY A 81 -8.17 -22.00 -8.70
C GLY A 81 -6.79 -22.02 -8.09
N LEU A 82 -6.51 -23.14 -7.45
CA LEU A 82 -5.31 -23.42 -6.66
C LEU A 82 -4.99 -24.90 -6.77
N LYS A 83 -3.70 -25.22 -6.87
CA LYS A 83 -3.17 -26.56 -6.74
C LYS A 83 -2.05 -26.56 -5.70
N VAL A 84 -2.14 -27.49 -4.75
CA VAL A 84 -1.13 -27.74 -3.74
C VAL A 84 -0.62 -29.16 -3.93
N GLU A 85 0.68 -29.28 -4.18
CA GLU A 85 1.38 -30.55 -4.36
C GLU A 85 2.41 -30.73 -3.23
N GLY A 86 2.66 -31.98 -2.85
CA GLY A 86 3.61 -32.33 -1.78
C GLY A 86 3.01 -32.36 -0.37
N GLU A 87 3.83 -32.68 0.61
CA GLU A 87 3.45 -32.80 2.02
C GLU A 87 4.45 -32.07 2.92
N GLY A 88 4.01 -31.69 4.13
CA GLY A 88 4.87 -31.02 5.12
C GLY A 88 5.48 -29.71 4.58
N ALA A 89 6.80 -29.58 4.74
CA ALA A 89 7.55 -28.38 4.35
C ALA A 89 7.80 -28.26 2.84
N ASP A 90 7.65 -29.34 2.06
CA ASP A 90 7.93 -29.35 0.62
C ASP A 90 6.72 -28.98 -0.25
N ARG A 91 5.66 -28.47 0.38
CA ARG A 91 4.42 -28.08 -0.30
C ARG A 91 4.70 -26.98 -1.32
N LYS A 92 4.26 -27.21 -2.56
CA LYS A 92 4.29 -26.22 -3.65
C LYS A 92 2.88 -25.79 -3.98
N VAL A 93 2.67 -24.48 -4.00
CA VAL A 93 1.38 -23.87 -4.31
C VAL A 93 1.44 -23.18 -5.66
N THR A 94 0.55 -23.56 -6.57
CA THR A 94 0.30 -22.86 -7.83
C THR A 94 -1.15 -22.39 -7.89
N TRP A 95 -1.41 -21.31 -8.61
CA TRP A 95 -2.74 -20.70 -8.67
C TRP A 95 -3.08 -20.21 -10.07
N GLU A 96 -4.38 -20.13 -10.34
CA GLU A 96 -4.95 -19.75 -11.62
C GLU A 96 -5.76 -18.46 -11.49
N ARG A 97 -5.49 -17.52 -12.40
CA ARG A 97 -6.23 -16.26 -12.44
C ARG A 97 -7.64 -16.49 -12.98
N GLY A 98 -8.63 -15.96 -12.28
CA GLY A 98 -10.02 -16.00 -12.69
C GLY A 98 -10.35 -14.96 -13.76
N ARG A 99 -11.55 -15.10 -14.34
CA ARG A 99 -12.12 -14.11 -15.27
C ARG A 99 -12.88 -13.00 -14.56
N HIS A 100 -13.24 -13.20 -13.28
CA HIS A 100 -13.90 -12.18 -12.48
C HIS A 100 -12.91 -11.08 -12.07
N PRO A 101 -13.38 -9.83 -11.96
CA PRO A 101 -12.57 -8.77 -11.40
C PRO A 101 -12.35 -9.06 -9.91
N GLY A 102 -11.14 -9.46 -9.53
CA GLY A 102 -10.73 -9.41 -8.12
C GLY A 102 -10.76 -7.98 -7.59
N ILE A 103 -10.30 -7.75 -6.37
CA ILE A 103 -10.34 -6.44 -5.71
C ILE A 103 -9.69 -5.32 -6.51
N ASN A 104 -8.63 -5.61 -7.27
CA ASN A 104 -7.92 -4.63 -8.10
C ASN A 104 -8.67 -4.26 -9.39
N GLY A 105 -9.67 -5.05 -9.78
CA GLY A 105 -10.53 -4.80 -10.95
C GLY A 105 -11.93 -4.34 -10.60
N THR A 106 -12.28 -4.34 -9.32
CA THR A 106 -13.60 -3.97 -8.81
C THR A 106 -13.51 -2.59 -8.14
N PRO A 107 -14.45 -1.67 -8.40
CA PRO A 107 -14.49 -0.40 -7.69
C PRO A 107 -14.47 -0.63 -6.19
N VAL A 108 -13.57 0.06 -5.48
CA VAL A 108 -13.37 -0.16 -4.04
C VAL A 108 -14.68 -0.07 -3.24
N ALA A 109 -15.61 0.83 -3.59
CA ALA A 109 -16.89 0.96 -2.90
C ALA A 109 -17.74 -0.32 -2.98
N ASP A 110 -17.69 -1.04 -4.09
CA ASP A 110 -18.47 -2.25 -4.31
C ASP A 110 -17.93 -3.43 -3.49
N CYS A 111 -16.63 -3.44 -3.20
CA CYS A 111 -16.01 -4.42 -2.31
C CYS A 111 -16.48 -4.30 -0.85
N PHE A 112 -17.07 -3.15 -0.48
CA PHE A 112 -17.54 -2.85 0.87
C PHE A 112 -19.03 -2.46 0.91
N SER A 113 -19.82 -2.90 -0.08
CA SER A 113 -21.28 -2.72 -0.08
C SER A 113 -21.96 -3.47 1.07
N ALA A 114 -23.22 -3.16 1.35
CA ALA A 114 -24.00 -3.86 2.37
C ALA A 114 -24.07 -5.38 2.12
N GLU A 115 -24.23 -5.80 0.86
CA GLU A 115 -24.20 -7.19 0.45
C GLU A 115 -22.81 -7.81 0.62
N ALA A 116 -21.76 -7.07 0.27
CA ALA A 116 -20.39 -7.54 0.44
C ALA A 116 -20.02 -7.73 1.93
N ILE A 117 -20.54 -6.86 2.81
CA ILE A 117 -20.40 -6.99 4.27
C ILE A 117 -21.17 -8.21 4.76
N ALA A 118 -22.44 -8.35 4.36
CA ALA A 118 -23.30 -9.44 4.79
C ALA A 118 -22.77 -10.83 4.40
N ASP A 119 -22.19 -10.94 3.22
CA ASP A 119 -21.67 -12.22 2.70
C ASP A 119 -20.20 -12.49 3.07
N GLY A 120 -19.55 -11.57 3.79
CA GLY A 120 -18.15 -11.68 4.21
C GLY A 120 -17.11 -11.29 3.16
N ARG A 121 -17.53 -10.94 1.94
CA ARG A 121 -16.63 -10.44 0.86
C ARG A 121 -15.84 -9.20 1.28
N ALA A 122 -16.43 -8.31 2.08
CA ALA A 122 -15.76 -7.12 2.60
C ALA A 122 -14.60 -7.47 3.57
N MET A 123 -14.75 -8.53 4.38
CA MET A 123 -13.66 -9.02 5.25
C MET A 123 -12.52 -9.62 4.45
N ALA A 124 -12.84 -10.44 3.44
CA ALA A 124 -11.85 -10.95 2.50
C ALA A 124 -11.11 -9.82 1.78
N ALA A 125 -11.84 -8.82 1.28
CA ALA A 125 -11.28 -7.66 0.62
C ALA A 125 -10.35 -6.85 1.54
N ALA A 126 -10.81 -6.57 2.77
CA ALA A 126 -10.01 -5.85 3.76
C ALA A 126 -8.71 -6.58 4.12
N LEU A 127 -8.76 -7.91 4.27
CA LEU A 127 -7.58 -8.73 4.54
C LEU A 127 -6.59 -8.70 3.37
N VAL A 128 -7.09 -8.79 2.13
CA VAL A 128 -6.27 -8.69 0.92
C VAL A 128 -5.57 -7.33 0.88
N VAL A 129 -6.32 -6.23 1.05
CA VAL A 129 -5.73 -4.89 1.11
C VAL A 129 -4.68 -4.83 2.20
N ALA A 130 -5.03 -5.18 3.44
CA ALA A 130 -4.13 -5.09 4.58
C ALA A 130 -2.81 -5.85 4.35
N GLY A 131 -2.89 -7.07 3.82
CA GLY A 131 -1.74 -7.95 3.60
C GLY A 131 -0.91 -7.64 2.35
N SER A 132 -1.43 -6.86 1.39
CA SER A 132 -0.73 -6.51 0.15
C SER A 132 -0.24 -5.07 0.09
N ARG A 133 -0.36 -4.30 1.18
CA ARG A 133 0.05 -2.89 1.22
C ARG A 133 1.56 -2.72 1.11
N ALA A 134 1.94 -1.74 0.31
CA ALA A 134 3.27 -1.15 0.29
C ALA A 134 3.12 0.38 0.33
N MET A 135 4.08 1.03 0.98
CA MET A 135 4.20 2.48 1.01
C MET A 135 5.42 2.89 0.19
N HIS A 136 5.23 3.85 -0.70
CA HIS A 136 6.31 4.37 -1.53
C HIS A 136 7.04 5.50 -0.78
N ILE A 137 8.25 5.24 -0.29
CA ILE A 137 9.04 6.20 0.48
C ILE A 137 10.33 6.51 -0.28
N ASN A 138 10.56 7.78 -0.63
CA ASN A 138 11.78 8.24 -1.31
C ASN A 138 12.17 7.44 -2.56
N GLY A 139 11.19 7.02 -3.38
CA GLY A 139 11.46 6.24 -4.58
C GLY A 139 11.51 4.72 -4.37
N THR A 140 11.38 4.24 -3.13
CA THR A 140 11.44 2.82 -2.77
C THR A 140 10.11 2.32 -2.23
N ASP A 141 9.65 1.17 -2.71
CA ASP A 141 8.47 0.51 -2.16
C ASP A 141 8.84 -0.27 -0.89
N VAL A 142 8.31 0.19 0.24
CA VAL A 142 8.47 -0.44 1.56
C VAL A 142 7.22 -1.25 1.86
N LYS A 143 7.38 -2.55 2.10
CA LYS A 143 6.26 -3.41 2.52
C LYS A 143 5.69 -2.91 3.84
N VAL A 144 4.37 -2.76 3.91
CA VAL A 144 3.68 -2.44 5.17
C VAL A 144 3.49 -3.75 5.90
N HIS A 145 4.20 -3.92 7.02
CA HIS A 145 4.05 -5.07 7.88
C HIS A 145 2.91 -4.84 8.86
N ILE A 146 2.19 -5.91 9.18
CA ILE A 146 1.19 -5.91 10.25
C ILE A 146 1.94 -6.26 11.53
N ASN A 147 1.93 -5.34 12.49
CA ASN A 147 2.71 -5.47 13.72
C ASN A 147 1.83 -5.95 14.88
N ASN A 148 2.47 -6.34 16.00
CA ASN A 148 1.76 -6.67 17.23
C ASN A 148 0.97 -5.46 17.73
N LEU A 149 -0.28 -5.69 18.16
CA LEU A 149 -1.18 -4.67 18.70
C LEU A 149 -0.55 -3.80 19.80
N GLU A 150 0.21 -4.37 20.73
CA GLU A 150 0.86 -3.60 21.82
C GLU A 150 1.85 -2.58 21.26
N LEU A 151 2.63 -2.98 20.24
CA LEU A 151 3.57 -2.09 19.57
C LEU A 151 2.82 -0.99 18.82
N VAL A 152 1.77 -1.35 18.07
CA VAL A 152 0.93 -0.38 17.35
C VAL A 152 0.29 0.62 18.30
N GLN A 153 -0.24 0.18 19.45
CA GLN A 153 -0.80 1.05 20.47
C GLN A 153 0.24 1.99 21.09
N ALA A 154 1.44 1.47 21.39
CA ALA A 154 2.53 2.29 21.90
C ALA A 154 2.96 3.36 20.88
N GLN A 155 3.03 3.01 19.59
CA GLN A 155 3.38 3.97 18.53
C GLN A 155 2.23 4.94 18.23
N ALA A 156 0.97 4.52 18.36
CA ALA A 156 -0.18 5.39 18.20
C ALA A 156 -0.19 6.51 19.26
N ALA A 157 0.23 6.21 20.49
CA ALA A 157 0.42 7.23 21.52
C ALA A 157 1.50 8.25 21.15
N GLU A 158 2.57 7.83 20.46
CA GLU A 158 3.59 8.75 19.93
C GLU A 158 3.05 9.63 18.78
N VAL A 159 2.22 9.07 17.91
CA VAL A 159 1.53 9.86 16.86
C VAL A 159 0.61 10.91 17.50
N ALA A 160 -0.16 10.54 18.53
CA ALA A 160 -1.06 11.45 19.21
C ALA A 160 -0.33 12.66 19.83
N LYS A 161 0.87 12.46 20.40
CA LYS A 161 1.71 13.57 20.92
C LYS A 161 2.11 14.60 19.86
N ARG A 162 2.14 14.20 18.59
CA ARG A 162 2.52 15.04 17.43
C ARG A 162 1.33 15.69 16.74
N GLN A 163 0.12 15.33 17.16
CA GLN A 163 -1.10 15.94 16.67
C GLN A 163 -1.30 17.29 17.35
N ALA A 164 -1.04 18.37 16.61
CA ALA A 164 -1.14 19.73 17.12
C ALA A 164 -2.61 20.14 17.41
N ASP A 165 -3.55 19.63 16.63
CA ASP A 165 -4.98 19.85 16.80
C ASP A 165 -5.74 18.53 16.55
N PRO A 166 -6.47 18.01 17.55
CA PRO A 166 -7.31 16.82 17.41
C PRO A 166 -8.38 16.92 16.32
N GLY A 167 -8.81 18.13 15.96
CA GLY A 167 -9.78 18.39 14.89
C GLY A 167 -9.18 18.33 13.48
N HIS A 168 -7.86 18.28 13.35
CA HIS A 168 -7.18 18.10 12.08
C HIS A 168 -6.85 16.63 11.82
N ASP A 169 -6.74 16.29 10.53
CA ASP A 169 -6.44 14.94 10.09
C ASP A 169 -5.10 14.40 10.68
N PRO A 170 -5.09 13.21 11.30
CA PRO A 170 -3.88 12.66 11.92
C PRO A 170 -2.82 12.20 10.91
N CYS A 171 -3.09 12.17 9.59
CA CYS A 171 -2.15 11.67 8.58
C CYS A 171 -0.81 12.41 8.60
N MET A 172 -0.82 13.73 8.84
CA MET A 172 0.41 14.51 8.94
C MET A 172 1.20 14.21 10.20
N ALA A 173 0.53 13.97 11.33
CA ALA A 173 1.19 13.58 12.58
C ALA A 173 1.85 12.20 12.45
N ALA A 174 1.15 11.23 11.86
CA ALA A 174 1.70 9.90 11.59
C ALA A 174 2.89 9.96 10.62
N SER A 175 2.78 10.75 9.55
CA SER A 175 3.87 10.92 8.57
C SER A 175 5.09 11.63 9.16
N ARG A 176 4.88 12.61 10.06
CA ARG A 176 5.98 13.26 10.81
C ARG A 176 6.71 12.26 11.69
N TYR A 177 5.96 11.38 12.34
CA TYR A 177 6.57 10.36 13.18
C TYR A 177 7.45 9.40 12.39
N VAL A 178 7.00 8.95 11.22
CA VAL A 178 7.83 8.18 10.27
C VAL A 178 9.12 8.94 9.91
N ALA A 179 9.00 10.22 9.55
CA ALA A 179 10.15 11.04 9.18
C ALA A 179 11.16 11.25 10.32
N GLU A 180 10.67 11.45 11.55
CA GLU A 180 11.53 11.58 12.74
C GLU A 180 12.34 10.31 12.99
N LEU A 181 11.71 9.13 12.94
CA LEU A 181 12.41 7.86 13.11
C LEU A 181 13.48 7.67 12.01
N MET A 182 13.17 8.01 10.77
CA MET A 182 14.16 7.96 9.67
C MET A 182 15.30 8.96 9.87
N ASN A 183 15.03 10.17 10.37
CA ASN A 183 16.05 11.17 10.70
C ASN A 183 16.98 10.71 11.84
N ASP A 184 16.44 9.94 12.79
CA ASP A 184 17.19 9.34 13.88
C ASP A 184 17.99 8.10 13.45
N GLY A 185 17.97 7.74 12.17
CA GLY A 185 18.72 6.63 11.59
C GLY A 185 18.02 5.28 11.68
N ALA A 186 16.71 5.23 11.96
CA ALA A 186 15.96 3.98 11.96
C ALA A 186 15.97 3.34 10.56
N GLY A 187 16.43 2.09 10.49
CA GLY A 187 16.45 1.30 9.27
C GLY A 187 15.19 0.43 9.09
N PRO A 188 15.07 -0.30 7.97
CA PRO A 188 13.91 -1.14 7.65
C PRO A 188 13.59 -2.24 8.67
N GLU A 189 14.54 -2.61 9.53
CA GLU A 189 14.38 -3.61 10.60
C GLU A 189 13.92 -3.00 11.94
N ASP A 190 13.89 -1.66 12.08
CA ASP A 190 13.42 -1.02 13.32
C ASP A 190 11.89 -1.21 13.45
N LEU A 191 11.49 -1.90 14.52
CA LEU A 191 10.09 -2.22 14.81
C LEU A 191 9.23 -0.96 15.00
N ARG A 192 9.79 0.12 15.56
CA ARG A 192 9.08 1.41 15.71
C ARG A 192 8.80 2.02 14.36
N LEU A 193 9.79 1.99 13.45
CA LEU A 193 9.60 2.49 12.09
C LEU A 193 8.55 1.67 11.33
N ARG A 194 8.60 0.34 11.44
CA ARG A 194 7.58 -0.55 10.84
C ARG A 194 6.17 -0.24 11.32
N ALA A 195 5.98 -0.09 12.63
CA ALA A 195 4.68 0.24 13.21
C ALA A 195 4.22 1.67 12.88
N ALA A 196 5.14 2.63 12.81
CA ALA A 196 4.80 4.00 12.36
C ALA A 196 4.36 4.03 10.88
N ILE A 197 5.01 3.23 10.02
CA ILE A 197 4.61 3.06 8.61
C ILE A 197 3.23 2.40 8.51
N GLU A 198 2.95 1.38 9.32
CA GLU A 198 1.63 0.74 9.40
C GLU A 198 0.55 1.76 9.78
N LEU A 199 0.76 2.54 10.84
CA LEU A 199 -0.19 3.57 11.28
C LEU A 199 -0.46 4.62 10.19
N ALA A 200 0.58 5.08 9.50
CA ALA A 200 0.41 6.01 8.38
C ALA A 200 -0.37 5.36 7.23
N ALA A 201 -0.10 4.09 6.91
CA ALA A 201 -0.81 3.34 5.87
C ALA A 201 -2.28 3.09 6.21
N ASP A 202 -2.60 2.83 7.47
CA ASP A 202 -3.99 2.68 7.96
C ASP A 202 -4.78 3.99 7.82
N LEU A 203 -4.12 5.14 7.95
CA LEU A 203 -4.73 6.46 7.69
C LEU A 203 -4.88 6.78 6.20
N GLY A 204 -4.45 5.86 5.33
CA GLY A 204 -4.56 5.94 3.88
C GLY A 204 -3.31 6.48 3.18
N VAL A 205 -2.22 6.80 3.89
CA VAL A 205 -1.00 7.32 3.26
C VAL A 205 -0.38 6.22 2.39
N ARG A 206 -0.16 6.53 1.11
CA ARG A 206 0.43 5.60 0.13
C ARG A 206 1.85 5.96 -0.26
N ALA A 207 2.19 7.25 -0.25
CA ALA A 207 3.52 7.70 -0.63
C ALA A 207 4.00 8.86 0.23
N LEU A 208 5.27 8.80 0.62
CA LEU A 208 5.98 9.81 1.39
C LEU A 208 7.27 10.22 0.70
N PHE A 209 7.57 11.51 0.79
CA PHE A 209 8.89 12.05 0.52
C PHE A 209 9.44 12.61 1.83
N VAL A 210 10.58 12.09 2.25
CA VAL A 210 11.29 12.44 3.49
C VAL A 210 12.71 12.82 3.11
N ASP A 211 13.00 14.12 3.10
CA ASP A 211 14.36 14.63 2.97
C ASP A 211 14.95 14.80 4.37
N THR A 212 15.83 13.90 4.75
CA THR A 212 16.45 13.90 6.07
C THR A 212 17.49 15.01 6.24
N VAL A 213 18.08 15.50 5.14
CA VAL A 213 19.09 16.56 5.13
C VAL A 213 18.42 17.91 5.32
N ASN A 214 17.38 18.19 4.55
CA ASN A 214 16.66 19.47 4.59
C ASN A 214 15.47 19.46 5.56
N ARG A 215 15.26 18.35 6.29
CA ARG A 215 14.13 18.12 7.20
C ARG A 215 12.77 18.41 6.55
N GLN A 216 12.63 18.01 5.29
CA GLN A 216 11.37 18.18 4.56
C GLN A 216 10.56 16.89 4.57
N LEU A 217 9.26 17.03 4.78
CA LEU A 217 8.30 15.95 4.70
C LEU A 217 7.16 16.37 3.77
N ARG A 218 6.76 15.45 2.89
CA ARG A 218 5.57 15.61 2.07
C ARG A 218 4.86 14.28 1.91
N ILE A 219 3.54 14.29 2.08
CA ILE A 219 2.68 13.20 1.63
C ILE A 219 2.44 13.37 0.13
N ALA A 220 2.72 12.33 -0.65
CA ALA A 220 2.66 12.37 -2.11
C ALA A 220 1.44 11.64 -2.69
N ALA A 221 0.85 10.70 -1.95
CA ALA A 221 -0.33 9.97 -2.41
C ALA A 221 -1.11 9.36 -1.24
N PHE A 222 -2.39 9.11 -1.49
CA PHE A 222 -3.29 8.38 -0.61
C PHE A 222 -3.90 7.19 -1.36
N SER A 223 -4.31 6.15 -0.64
CA SER A 223 -5.02 4.98 -1.19
C SER A 223 -6.45 4.94 -0.66
N ARG A 224 -7.41 4.87 -1.59
CA ARG A 224 -8.83 4.71 -1.27
C ARG A 224 -9.08 3.33 -0.66
N GLU A 225 -8.43 2.31 -1.22
CA GLU A 225 -8.51 0.91 -0.80
C GLU A 225 -8.04 0.74 0.64
N ALA A 226 -6.84 1.27 0.96
CA ALA A 226 -6.30 1.22 2.32
C ALA A 226 -7.17 1.99 3.32
N SER A 227 -7.62 3.19 2.94
CA SER A 227 -8.48 4.01 3.81
C SER A 227 -9.79 3.31 4.16
N LEU A 228 -10.45 2.74 3.14
CA LEU A 228 -11.74 2.08 3.33
C LEU A 228 -11.61 0.75 4.05
N ALA A 229 -10.59 -0.05 3.72
CA ALA A 229 -10.29 -1.29 4.43
C ALA A 229 -10.00 -1.04 5.91
N ALA A 230 -9.21 -0.02 6.24
CA ALA A 230 -8.91 0.34 7.62
C ALA A 230 -10.18 0.80 8.37
N ALA A 231 -10.99 1.68 7.77
CA ALA A 231 -12.25 2.12 8.36
C ALA A 231 -13.21 0.94 8.65
N PHE A 232 -13.36 0.03 7.69
CA PHE A 232 -14.17 -1.17 7.87
C PHE A 232 -13.64 -2.07 9.00
N LEU A 233 -12.33 -2.30 9.07
CA LEU A 233 -11.71 -3.10 10.14
C LEU A 233 -11.85 -2.45 11.51
N GLN A 234 -11.82 -1.12 11.58
CA GLN A 234 -12.06 -0.31 12.79
C GLN A 234 -13.55 -0.26 13.20
N GLY A 235 -14.45 -0.84 12.41
CA GLY A 235 -15.88 -0.89 12.72
C GLY A 235 -16.64 0.39 12.39
N VAL A 236 -16.11 1.23 11.49
CA VAL A 236 -16.85 2.39 10.97
C VAL A 236 -18.13 1.89 10.26
N PRO A 237 -19.31 2.49 10.54
CA PRO A 237 -20.56 2.11 9.87
C PRO A 237 -20.50 2.34 8.36
N ALA A 238 -21.17 1.49 7.59
CA ALA A 238 -21.14 1.53 6.12
C ALA A 238 -21.69 2.84 5.55
N GLU A 239 -22.61 3.49 6.26
CA GLU A 239 -23.18 4.80 5.92
C GLU A 239 -22.12 5.90 5.89
N GLN A 240 -20.99 5.71 6.58
CA GLN A 240 -19.88 6.67 6.65
C GLN A 240 -18.79 6.38 5.60
N PHE A 241 -18.85 5.26 4.87
CA PHE A 241 -17.86 4.92 3.85
C PHE A 241 -17.71 5.96 2.72
N PRO A 242 -18.80 6.59 2.23
CA PRO A 242 -18.66 7.70 1.27
C PRO A 242 -17.83 8.86 1.82
N ALA A 243 -17.95 9.17 3.13
CA ALA A 243 -17.15 10.22 3.76
C ALA A 243 -15.66 9.84 3.86
N VAL A 244 -15.36 8.56 4.16
CA VAL A 244 -13.99 8.03 4.17
C VAL A 244 -13.35 8.15 2.79
N LEU A 245 -14.07 7.77 1.73
CA LEU A 245 -13.61 7.89 0.35
C LEU A 245 -13.42 9.35 -0.06
N SER A 246 -14.38 10.22 0.26
CA SER A 246 -14.29 11.66 -0.02
C SER A 246 -13.09 12.31 0.67
N ARG A 247 -12.81 11.92 1.93
CA ARG A 247 -11.61 12.34 2.66
C ARG A 247 -10.34 11.91 1.90
N ALA A 248 -10.24 10.63 1.53
CA ALA A 248 -9.07 10.11 0.81
C ALA A 248 -8.85 10.84 -0.53
N ASP A 249 -9.93 11.09 -1.29
CA ASP A 249 -9.87 11.82 -2.57
C ASP A 249 -9.42 13.27 -2.37
N THR A 250 -9.95 13.96 -1.35
CA THR A 250 -9.59 15.34 -1.01
C THR A 250 -8.13 15.46 -0.62
N LEU A 251 -7.65 14.56 0.24
CA LEU A 251 -6.26 14.51 0.67
C LEU A 251 -5.32 14.15 -0.51
N HIS A 252 -5.74 13.23 -1.38
CA HIS A 252 -4.97 12.88 -2.57
C HIS A 252 -4.79 14.07 -3.50
N LYS A 253 -5.88 14.77 -3.82
CA LYS A 253 -5.84 15.97 -4.65
C LYS A 253 -4.96 17.07 -4.03
N ALA A 254 -5.06 17.28 -2.73
CA ALA A 254 -4.21 18.24 -2.03
C ALA A 254 -2.72 17.87 -2.11
N ALA A 255 -2.39 16.58 -2.01
CA ALA A 255 -1.02 16.07 -2.17
C ALA A 255 -0.48 16.26 -3.60
N GLU A 256 -1.30 16.01 -4.62
CA GLU A 256 -0.95 16.25 -6.03
C GLU A 256 -0.73 17.73 -6.31
N ASP A 257 -1.63 18.60 -5.84
CA ASP A 257 -1.52 20.05 -6.01
C ASP A 257 -0.28 20.61 -5.31
N ALA A 258 0.04 20.12 -4.11
CA ALA A 258 1.26 20.49 -3.39
C ALA A 258 2.52 20.03 -4.16
N GLY A 259 2.51 18.81 -4.71
CA GLY A 259 3.59 18.31 -5.55
C GLY A 259 3.81 19.14 -6.82
N ARG A 260 2.71 19.53 -7.49
CA ARG A 260 2.76 20.38 -8.70
C ARG A 260 3.34 21.76 -8.40
N LYS A 261 2.86 22.43 -7.35
CA LYS A 261 3.38 23.74 -6.92
C LYS A 261 4.88 23.69 -6.62
N LEU A 262 5.35 22.62 -5.97
CA LEU A 262 6.77 22.44 -5.69
C LEU A 262 7.59 22.28 -6.98
N ALA A 263 7.11 21.46 -7.92
CA ALA A 263 7.78 21.29 -9.22
C ALA A 263 7.85 22.61 -10.02
N GLU A 264 6.78 23.40 -9.99
CA GLU A 264 6.73 24.74 -10.60
C GLU A 264 7.73 25.69 -9.93
N GLN A 265 7.82 25.69 -8.60
CA GLN A 265 8.78 26.51 -7.84
C GLN A 265 10.22 26.11 -8.13
N MET A 266 10.54 24.81 -8.21
CA MET A 266 11.87 24.34 -8.55
C MET A 266 12.24 24.69 -10.00
N THR A 267 11.30 24.55 -10.93
CA THR A 267 11.52 24.94 -12.34
C THR A 267 11.72 26.45 -12.47
N ALA A 268 10.95 27.26 -11.73
CA ALA A 268 11.10 28.70 -11.69
C ALA A 268 12.45 29.11 -11.08
N ALA A 269 12.86 28.49 -9.97
CA ALA A 269 14.17 28.72 -9.35
C ALA A 269 15.33 28.35 -10.29
N GLN A 270 15.23 27.24 -11.02
CA GLN A 270 16.21 26.83 -12.03
C GLN A 270 16.27 27.80 -13.22
N ARG A 271 15.12 28.33 -13.69
CA ARG A 271 15.10 29.36 -14.75
C ARG A 271 15.73 30.67 -14.28
N VAL A 272 15.50 31.09 -13.03
CA VAL A 272 16.14 32.28 -12.46
C VAL A 272 17.65 32.07 -12.32
N ALA A 273 18.09 30.91 -11.84
CA ALA A 273 19.52 30.58 -11.75
C ALA A 273 20.20 30.53 -13.14
N GLY A 274 19.54 29.93 -14.14
CA GLY A 274 20.02 29.91 -15.53
C GLY A 274 20.04 31.30 -16.20
N GLY A 275 19.06 32.15 -15.89
CA GLY A 275 19.00 33.55 -16.35
C GLY A 275 20.10 34.42 -15.74
N VAL A 276 20.45 34.22 -14.46
CA VAL A 276 21.56 34.91 -13.80
C VAL A 276 22.92 34.47 -14.36
N ALA A 277 23.08 33.19 -14.73
CA ALA A 277 24.28 32.70 -15.41
C ALA A 277 24.43 33.30 -16.83
N ALA A 278 23.35 33.43 -17.60
CA ALA A 278 23.35 34.07 -18.92
C ALA A 278 23.58 35.59 -18.83
N ALA A 279 23.02 36.27 -17.82
CA ALA A 279 23.24 37.70 -17.59
C ALA A 279 24.68 38.02 -17.20
N LYS A 280 25.37 37.15 -16.44
CA LYS A 280 26.81 37.29 -16.15
C LYS A 280 27.70 37.06 -17.37
N ALA A 281 27.26 36.27 -18.35
CA ALA A 281 27.98 36.08 -19.62
C ALA A 281 27.81 37.27 -20.59
N GLY A 282 26.70 38.01 -20.50
CA GLY A 282 26.41 39.18 -21.35
C GLY A 282 27.16 40.47 -20.99
N THR A 283 27.81 40.55 -19.83
CA THR A 283 28.57 41.73 -19.37
C THR A 283 30.08 41.63 -19.54
N ALA A 284 30.60 40.56 -20.17
CA ALA A 284 32.01 40.49 -20.54
C ALA A 284 32.28 41.37 -21.78
N ALA A 285 32.57 42.65 -21.51
CA ALA A 285 32.95 43.64 -22.50
C ALA A 285 34.09 43.13 -23.41
N ALA A 286 33.87 43.28 -24.72
CA ALA A 286 34.80 42.94 -25.77
C ALA A 286 36.15 43.65 -25.60
N ARG A 287 37.23 42.87 -25.49
CA ARG A 287 38.60 43.35 -25.63
C ARG A 287 39.04 43.09 -27.08
N PRO A 288 39.58 44.07 -27.82
CA PRO A 288 39.93 43.87 -29.22
C PRO A 288 41.17 42.98 -29.36
N ALA A 289 41.16 42.11 -30.36
CA ALA A 289 42.20 41.14 -30.65
C ALA A 289 43.47 41.80 -31.23
N PRO A 290 44.69 41.31 -30.93
CA PRO A 290 45.92 41.82 -31.51
C PRO A 290 46.14 41.27 -32.93
N THR A 291 46.51 42.16 -33.84
CA THR A 291 46.91 41.92 -35.23
C THR A 291 48.19 41.06 -35.32
N ALA A 292 48.14 39.99 -36.11
CA ALA A 292 49.28 39.12 -36.41
C ALA A 292 50.20 39.73 -37.48
N ASN A 293 51.51 39.75 -37.21
CA ASN A 293 52.55 40.06 -38.20
C ASN A 293 53.10 38.77 -38.85
N PRO A 294 53.33 38.72 -40.18
CA PRO A 294 53.79 37.52 -40.86
C PRO A 294 55.33 37.48 -40.93
N VAL A 295 55.95 36.37 -40.51
CA VAL A 295 57.39 36.12 -40.70
C VAL A 295 57.60 35.08 -41.81
N ARG A 296 58.36 35.52 -42.82
CA ARG A 296 58.78 34.81 -44.04
C ARG A 296 59.65 33.57 -43.76
N ARG A 297 59.38 32.51 -44.54
CA ARG A 297 60.23 31.33 -44.77
C ARG A 297 61.66 31.70 -45.21
N ARG A 298 62.66 30.96 -44.73
CA ARG A 298 63.92 30.74 -45.45
C ARG A 298 64.24 29.23 -45.48
N ARG A 299 64.51 28.74 -46.69
CA ARG A 299 64.85 27.34 -47.04
C ARG A 299 66.18 26.89 -46.43
N ARG A 300 66.27 25.59 -46.14
CA ARG A 300 67.29 24.72 -46.74
C ARG A 300 66.57 23.55 -47.40
#